data_AF-A0A7K8BXA4-F1
#
_entry.id   AF-A0A7K8BXA4-F1
#
_cell.length_a   1.000
_cell.length_b   1.000
_cell.length_c   1.000
_cell.angle_alpha   90.00
_cell.angle_beta   90.00
_cell.angle_gamma   90.00
#
_symmetry.space_group_name_H-M   'P 1'
#
loop_
_entity.id
_entity.type
_entity.pdbx_description
1 polymer ?
#
loop_
_entity_poly.entity_id
_entity_poly.type
_entity_poly.pdbx_seq_one_letter_code
_entity_poly.pdbx_strand_id
1 'polypeptide(L)'
;RNDSLNPNKGKPDLNMMLPIWQMASIFKQLVTKVTNHPWNKVHSDLQRLTEQPHQLFWEKWLQGLSASDVSKQILKSMELPKGLQAMGPGSTEASLLSAVASTLHTSSASITGQLSAAVKKNPGGWLNTSQPLCKDFGVTDEDIRKQEKQVHQVRKKLEEALMADILSRASDSAKDLGLELDNREES
;
A
#
# COMPACT_ATOMS: atom_id res chain seq x y z
N ARG A 1 -44.14 -11.42 -2.88
CA ARG A 1 -43.82 -10.07 -2.34
C ARG A 1 -42.41 -10.16 -1.79
N ASN A 2 -41.45 -9.74 -2.61
CA ASN A 2 -40.01 -9.82 -2.34
C ASN A 2 -39.63 -8.75 -1.31
N ASP A 3 -38.79 -9.10 -0.35
CA ASP A 3 -37.87 -8.14 0.27
C ASP A 3 -36.50 -8.81 0.41
N SER A 4 -35.65 -8.52 -0.57
CA SER A 4 -34.27 -8.92 -0.68
C SER A 4 -33.42 -8.16 0.33
N LEU A 5 -32.64 -8.87 1.14
CA LEU A 5 -31.56 -8.30 1.94
C LEU A 5 -30.56 -7.59 1.02
N ASN A 6 -30.48 -6.26 1.14
CA ASN A 6 -29.56 -5.39 0.42
C ASN A 6 -28.16 -5.45 1.06
N PRO A 7 -27.13 -6.02 0.40
CA PRO A 7 -25.79 -6.10 0.96
C PRO A 7 -24.99 -4.87 0.54
N ASN A 8 -25.34 -3.68 1.02
CA ASN A 8 -24.58 -2.47 0.72
C ASN A 8 -24.66 -1.44 1.85
N LYS A 9 -24.18 -1.77 3.05
CA LYS A 9 -23.83 -0.76 4.07
C LYS A 9 -22.60 -1.20 4.85
N GLY A 10 -21.45 -0.83 4.30
CA GLY A 10 -20.15 -1.07 4.89
C GLY A 10 -19.04 -0.56 3.99
N LYS A 11 -19.21 0.63 3.40
CA LYS A 11 -18.04 1.36 2.89
C LYS A 11 -17.34 1.88 4.13
N PRO A 12 -16.10 1.45 4.46
CA PRO A 12 -15.28 2.31 5.29
C PRO A 12 -15.16 3.61 4.50
N ASP A 13 -15.70 4.71 5.03
CA ASP A 13 -15.47 6.05 4.50
C ASP A 13 -14.01 6.42 4.84
N LEU A 14 -13.09 5.68 4.21
CA LEU A 14 -11.70 6.04 4.04
C LEU A 14 -11.72 7.16 3.01
N ASN A 15 -12.15 8.34 3.44
CA ASN A 15 -11.90 9.57 2.73
C ASN A 15 -10.38 9.83 2.78
N MET A 16 -9.63 9.03 2.01
CA MET A 16 -8.22 9.23 1.69
C MET A 16 -8.06 10.28 0.59
N MET A 17 -9.12 11.01 0.25
CA MET A 17 -8.98 12.28 -0.43
C MET A 17 -8.24 13.17 0.56
N LEU A 18 -6.93 13.26 0.35
CA LEU A 18 -6.07 14.24 1.00
C LEU A 18 -6.82 15.56 0.96
N PRO A 19 -6.85 16.35 2.06
CA PRO A 19 -7.46 17.66 2.02
C PRO A 19 -6.84 18.39 0.84
N ILE A 20 -7.65 18.57 -0.21
CA ILE A 20 -7.27 19.35 -1.35
C ILE A 20 -7.11 20.72 -0.73
N TRP A 21 -5.87 21.16 -0.54
CA TRP A 21 -5.59 22.57 -0.33
C TRP A 21 -6.07 23.21 -1.61
N GLN A 22 -7.35 23.61 -1.62
CA GLN A 22 -7.88 24.47 -2.63
C GLN A 22 -7.04 25.73 -2.49
N MET A 23 -6.00 25.83 -3.33
CA MET A 23 -5.52 27.12 -3.75
C MET A 23 -6.66 27.73 -4.57
N ALA A 24 -7.73 28.14 -3.87
CA ALA A 24 -8.63 29.13 -4.42
C ALA A 24 -7.71 30.30 -4.78
N SER A 25 -7.59 30.55 -6.08
CA SER A 25 -6.76 31.63 -6.58
C SER A 25 -7.12 32.90 -5.81
N ILE A 26 -6.21 33.38 -4.96
CA ILE A 26 -6.39 34.61 -4.20
C ILE A 26 -6.51 35.83 -5.12
N PHE A 27 -6.10 35.68 -6.38
CA PHE A 27 -6.34 36.66 -7.43
C PHE A 27 -7.45 36.18 -8.36
N LYS A 28 -8.52 36.97 -8.47
CA LYS A 28 -9.48 36.92 -9.59
C LYS A 28 -8.87 37.50 -10.88
N GLN A 29 -7.58 37.29 -11.13
CA GLN A 29 -6.93 37.70 -12.37
C GLN A 29 -6.65 36.48 -13.23
N LEU A 30 -7.04 36.57 -14.49
CA LEU A 30 -6.72 35.59 -15.50
C LEU A 30 -5.19 35.44 -15.55
N VAL A 31 -4.66 34.24 -15.27
CA VAL A 31 -3.25 33.95 -15.49
C VAL A 31 -2.99 34.08 -16.98
N THR A 32 -2.36 35.18 -17.39
CA THR A 32 -2.01 35.42 -18.79
C THR A 32 -0.79 34.57 -19.12
N LYS A 33 -0.95 33.67 -20.09
CA LYS A 33 0.17 32.89 -20.64
C LYS A 33 1.18 33.86 -21.27
N VAL A 34 2.31 34.07 -20.60
CA VAL A 34 3.43 34.83 -21.16
C VAL A 34 4.15 33.93 -22.17
N THR A 35 4.01 34.24 -23.45
CA THR A 35 4.77 33.60 -24.54
C THR A 35 5.93 34.52 -24.92
N ASN A 36 7.17 34.08 -24.72
CA ASN A 36 8.39 34.84 -25.07
C ASN A 36 8.66 34.90 -26.60
N HIS A 37 7.85 34.22 -27.42
CA HIS A 37 8.08 34.08 -28.87
C HIS A 37 6.76 34.21 -29.66
N PRO A 38 6.31 35.43 -30.00
CA PRO A 38 4.99 35.67 -30.62
C PRO A 38 4.84 35.10 -32.04
N TRP A 39 5.95 34.78 -32.72
CA TRP A 39 5.95 34.19 -34.06
C TRP A 39 5.97 32.65 -34.07
N ASN A 40 6.12 32.01 -32.90
CA ASN A 40 6.21 30.56 -32.85
C ASN A 40 4.79 29.97 -32.88
N LYS A 41 4.41 29.36 -34.00
CA LYS A 41 3.19 28.55 -34.11
C LYS A 41 3.40 27.26 -33.32
N VAL A 42 3.31 27.35 -32.00
CA VAL A 42 3.20 26.15 -31.16
C VAL A 42 1.88 25.51 -31.52
N HIS A 43 1.93 24.32 -32.11
CA HIS A 43 0.74 23.48 -32.26
C HIS A 43 0.22 23.21 -30.85
N SER A 44 -0.74 24.02 -30.39
CA SER A 44 -1.44 23.76 -29.16
C SER A 44 -2.23 22.49 -29.41
N ASP A 45 -1.72 21.36 -28.93
CA ASP A 45 -2.46 20.10 -28.92
C ASP A 45 -3.75 20.31 -28.17
N LEU A 46 -4.82 20.59 -28.92
CA LEU A 46 -6.17 20.77 -28.40
C LEU A 46 -6.63 19.52 -27.63
N GLN A 47 -6.06 18.35 -27.95
CA GLN A 47 -6.30 17.10 -27.23
C GLN A 47 -5.75 17.10 -25.79
N ARG A 48 -4.65 17.81 -25.47
CA ARG A 48 -4.10 17.87 -24.11
C ARG A 48 -4.87 18.81 -23.17
N LEU A 49 -5.85 19.57 -23.68
CA LEU A 49 -6.68 20.47 -22.88
C LEU A 49 -7.89 19.78 -22.24
N THR A 50 -8.24 18.57 -22.69
CA THR A 50 -9.41 17.83 -22.17
C THR A 50 -9.07 16.99 -20.95
N GLU A 51 -7.79 16.66 -20.74
CA GLU A 51 -7.35 15.84 -19.62
C GLU A 51 -7.19 16.71 -18.37
N GLN A 52 -7.87 16.32 -17.28
CA GLN A 52 -7.71 16.98 -15.99
C GLN A 52 -6.25 16.83 -15.52
N PRO A 53 -5.62 17.88 -14.99
CA PRO A 53 -4.27 17.76 -14.46
C PRO A 53 -4.22 16.74 -13.31
N HIS A 54 -3.30 15.77 -13.42
CA HIS A 54 -3.08 14.74 -12.41
C HIS A 54 -1.93 15.14 -11.47
N GLN A 55 -2.14 15.03 -10.16
CA GLN A 55 -1.11 15.25 -9.15
C GLN A 55 -0.25 13.98 -9.00
N LEU A 56 0.95 13.97 -9.59
CA LEU A 56 1.80 12.78 -9.66
C LEU A 56 2.73 12.57 -8.45
N PHE A 57 3.03 13.64 -7.70
CA PHE A 57 4.01 13.64 -6.61
C PHE A 57 3.40 14.10 -5.28
N TRP A 58 2.14 13.72 -5.03
CA TRP A 58 1.46 14.08 -3.78
C TRP A 58 2.17 13.47 -2.56
N GLU A 59 2.85 12.34 -2.72
CA GLU A 59 3.55 11.63 -1.66
C GLU A 59 4.73 12.43 -1.08
N LYS A 60 5.28 13.40 -1.83
CA LYS A 60 6.26 14.35 -1.29
C LYS A 60 5.72 15.17 -0.12
N TRP A 61 4.41 15.41 -0.07
CA TRP A 61 3.78 16.15 1.03
C TRP A 61 3.80 15.37 2.34
N LEU A 62 3.92 14.05 2.26
CA LEU A 62 4.04 13.16 3.42
C LEU A 62 5.49 12.81 3.75
N GLN A 63 6.45 13.40 3.03
CA GLN A 63 7.87 13.13 3.28
C GLN A 63 8.27 13.58 4.70
N GLY A 64 8.95 12.70 5.42
CA GLY A 64 9.37 12.94 6.80
C GLY A 64 8.30 12.65 7.86
N LEU A 65 7.07 12.32 7.43
CA LEU A 65 6.06 11.78 8.34
C LEU A 65 6.29 10.28 8.54
N SER A 66 6.00 9.80 9.74
CA SER A 66 6.08 8.38 10.08
C SER A 66 4.92 8.02 10.99
N ALA A 67 4.38 6.82 10.82
CA ALA A 67 3.34 6.33 11.70
C ALA A 67 3.92 6.05 13.08
N SER A 68 3.15 6.35 14.13
CA SER A 68 3.51 6.04 15.51
C SER A 68 2.40 5.29 16.20
N ASP A 69 2.77 4.39 17.10
CA ASP A 69 1.82 3.73 18.01
C ASP A 69 1.25 4.72 19.05
N VAL A 70 0.26 4.29 19.85
CA VAL A 70 -0.29 5.02 21.01
C VAL A 70 0.80 5.45 22.00
N SER A 71 1.90 4.69 22.05
CA SER A 71 3.09 4.99 22.85
C SER A 71 4.03 6.04 22.21
N LYS A 72 3.64 6.64 21.09
CA LYS A 72 4.44 7.56 20.25
C LYS A 72 5.74 6.97 19.70
N GLN A 73 5.91 5.65 19.76
CA GLN A 73 7.05 4.99 19.15
C GLN A 73 6.83 4.92 17.64
N ILE A 74 7.85 5.32 16.88
CA ILE A 74 7.84 5.26 15.42
C ILE A 74 7.74 3.81 14.99
N LEU A 75 6.71 3.49 14.20
CA LEU A 75 6.53 2.17 13.62
C LEU A 75 7.60 1.94 12.55
N LYS A 76 8.20 0.75 12.57
CA LYS A 76 9.16 0.36 11.55
C LYS A 76 8.45 0.29 10.19
N SER A 77 8.99 0.99 9.20
CA SER A 77 8.52 0.90 7.82
C SER A 77 8.70 -0.53 7.29
N MET A 78 7.76 -0.99 6.46
CA MET A 78 7.90 -2.23 5.72
C MET A 78 9.13 -2.16 4.81
N GLU A 79 9.92 -3.23 4.80
CA GLU A 79 11.04 -3.39 3.86
C GLU A 79 10.50 -3.93 2.54
N LEU A 80 10.88 -3.29 1.43
CA LEU A 80 10.42 -3.69 0.12
C LEU A 80 11.26 -4.83 -0.48
N PRO A 81 10.64 -5.72 -1.27
CA PRO A 81 11.41 -6.69 -2.06
C PRO A 81 12.36 -5.97 -3.02
N LYS A 82 13.56 -6.54 -3.25
CA LYS A 82 14.59 -5.95 -4.12
C LYS A 82 14.13 -5.65 -5.56
N GLY A 83 13.09 -6.35 -6.02
CA GLY A 83 12.48 -6.14 -7.33
C GLY A 83 11.59 -4.89 -7.40
N LEU A 84 11.05 -4.43 -6.27
CA LEU A 84 10.20 -3.25 -6.21
C LEU A 84 11.04 -2.01 -5.92
N GLN A 85 11.40 -1.28 -6.97
CA GLN A 85 12.30 -0.13 -6.88
C GLN A 85 11.59 1.16 -7.25
N ALA A 86 11.78 2.19 -6.43
CA ALA A 86 11.21 3.50 -6.69
C ALA A 86 11.88 4.16 -7.90
N MET A 87 11.11 4.91 -8.67
CA MET A 87 11.58 5.72 -9.79
C MET A 87 11.18 7.18 -9.59
N GLY A 88 11.98 8.09 -10.15
CA GLY A 88 11.74 9.53 -10.03
C GLY A 88 12.57 10.22 -8.95
N PRO A 89 12.57 11.56 -8.95
CA PRO A 89 13.48 12.36 -8.12
C PRO A 89 13.06 12.37 -6.64
N GLY A 90 13.96 11.89 -5.78
CA GLY A 90 13.76 11.89 -4.33
C GLY A 90 12.73 10.88 -3.84
N SER A 91 12.47 9.82 -4.62
CA SER A 91 11.59 8.73 -4.21
C SER A 91 12.30 7.82 -3.20
N THR A 92 11.54 7.36 -2.22
CA THR A 92 11.97 6.46 -1.14
C THR A 92 11.12 5.19 -1.17
N GLU A 93 11.55 4.12 -0.49
CA GLU A 93 10.74 2.89 -0.39
C GLU A 93 9.38 3.15 0.26
N ALA A 94 9.32 4.04 1.26
CA ALA A 94 8.08 4.44 1.91
C ALA A 94 7.13 5.18 0.95
N SER A 95 7.65 6.13 0.15
CA SER A 95 6.84 6.85 -0.82
C SER A 95 6.33 5.93 -1.93
N LEU A 96 7.11 4.92 -2.30
CA LEU A 96 6.68 3.89 -3.24
C LEU A 96 5.56 3.03 -2.68
N LEU A 97 5.69 2.57 -1.43
CA LEU A 97 4.62 1.83 -0.74
C LEU A 97 3.32 2.62 -0.72
N SER A 98 3.37 3.91 -0.38
CA SER A 98 2.21 4.79 -0.41
C SER A 98 1.62 4.90 -1.82
N ALA A 99 2.44 5.09 -2.85
CA ALA A 99 1.98 5.19 -4.23
C ALA A 99 1.29 3.90 -4.69
N VAL A 100 1.88 2.73 -4.43
CA VAL A 100 1.31 1.43 -4.77
C VAL A 100 -0.01 1.19 -4.02
N ALA A 101 -0.05 1.48 -2.71
CA ALA A 101 -1.26 1.35 -1.91
C ALA A 101 -2.39 2.25 -2.43
N SER A 102 -2.08 3.50 -2.77
CA SER A 102 -3.05 4.42 -3.36
C SER A 102 -3.54 3.94 -4.72
N THR A 103 -2.66 3.45 -5.60
CA THR A 103 -3.08 2.88 -6.88
C THR A 103 -4.02 1.68 -6.68
N LEU A 104 -3.69 0.75 -5.77
CA LEU A 104 -4.56 -0.40 -5.43
C LEU A 104 -5.91 0.03 -4.86
N HIS A 105 -5.94 1.14 -4.12
CA HIS A 105 -7.16 1.66 -3.52
C HIS A 105 -8.07 2.33 -4.56
N THR A 106 -7.49 3.08 -5.51
CA THR A 106 -8.26 3.85 -6.50
C THR A 106 -8.53 3.09 -7.80
N SER A 107 -7.78 2.02 -8.07
CA SER A 107 -7.84 1.27 -9.33
C SER A 107 -7.81 -0.23 -9.09
N SER A 108 -8.62 -0.96 -9.86
CA SER A 108 -8.59 -2.43 -9.92
C SER A 108 -7.70 -2.98 -11.05
N ALA A 109 -7.00 -2.08 -11.77
CA ALA A 109 -6.07 -2.49 -12.83
C ALA A 109 -4.82 -3.16 -12.27
N SER A 110 -4.17 -4.01 -13.07
CA SER A 110 -2.90 -4.62 -12.69
C SER A 110 -1.82 -3.56 -12.48
N ILE A 111 -1.02 -3.74 -11.43
CA ILE A 111 0.16 -2.92 -11.17
C ILE A 111 1.37 -3.60 -11.79
N THR A 112 1.97 -2.93 -12.76
CA THR A 112 3.15 -3.38 -13.50
C THR A 112 4.31 -2.38 -13.40
N GLY A 113 4.03 -1.16 -12.94
CA GLY A 113 5.02 -0.07 -12.84
C GLY A 113 5.30 0.60 -14.19
N GLN A 114 6.45 1.25 -14.28
CA GLN A 114 6.86 1.99 -15.47
C GLN A 114 7.59 1.06 -16.47
N LEU A 115 6.86 0.60 -17.49
CA LEU A 115 7.38 -0.32 -18.52
C LEU A 115 8.42 0.29 -19.46
N SER A 116 8.35 1.62 -19.68
CA SER A 116 9.23 2.27 -20.65
C SER A 116 10.57 2.65 -20.02
N ALA A 117 11.65 2.06 -20.51
CA ALA A 117 13.01 2.46 -20.13
C ALA A 117 13.33 3.93 -20.47
N ALA A 118 12.58 4.54 -21.39
CA ALA A 118 12.70 5.95 -21.74
C ALA A 118 12.29 6.88 -20.60
N VAL A 119 11.49 6.41 -19.62
CA VAL A 119 11.12 7.17 -18.42
C VAL A 119 12.35 7.63 -17.64
N LYS A 120 13.42 6.83 -17.61
CA LYS A 120 14.68 7.23 -16.95
C LYS A 120 15.39 8.39 -17.65
N LYS A 121 15.28 8.47 -18.98
CA LYS A 121 15.95 9.49 -19.80
C LYS A 121 15.13 10.76 -19.93
N ASN A 122 13.82 10.61 -20.09
CA ASN A 122 12.88 11.71 -20.21
C ASN A 122 11.53 11.33 -19.55
N PRO A 123 11.39 11.53 -18.24
CA PRO A 123 10.14 11.22 -17.54
C PRO A 123 8.98 12.10 -18.00
N GLY A 124 9.23 13.34 -18.44
CA GLY A 124 8.16 14.29 -18.80
C GLY A 124 7.32 13.88 -20.02
N GLY A 125 7.86 13.04 -20.91
CA GLY A 125 7.14 12.56 -22.10
C GLY A 125 6.69 11.10 -22.06
N TRP A 126 7.33 10.27 -21.22
CA TRP A 126 7.18 8.81 -21.27
C TRP A 126 6.57 8.19 -20.02
N LEU A 127 6.29 9.00 -19.00
CA LEU A 127 5.74 8.52 -17.74
C LEU A 127 4.29 8.10 -17.90
N ASN A 128 4.00 6.86 -17.48
CA ASN A 128 2.65 6.34 -17.43
C ASN A 128 2.01 6.78 -16.12
N THR A 129 1.06 7.72 -16.20
CA THR A 129 0.36 8.30 -15.04
C THR A 129 -0.63 7.32 -14.40
N SER A 130 -1.01 6.26 -15.10
CA SER A 130 -1.92 5.20 -14.61
C SER A 130 -1.20 4.12 -13.80
N GLN A 131 0.12 4.20 -13.66
CA GLN A 131 0.94 3.25 -12.91
C GLN A 131 1.77 4.00 -11.86
N PRO A 132 2.06 3.39 -10.70
CA PRO A 132 2.92 4.00 -9.70
C PRO A 132 4.31 4.26 -10.26
N LEU A 133 5.03 5.21 -9.67
CA LEU A 133 6.39 5.57 -10.04
C LEU A 133 7.41 4.54 -9.51
N CYS A 134 7.25 3.28 -9.88
CA CYS A 134 8.24 2.24 -9.70
C CYS A 134 8.78 1.73 -11.03
N LYS A 135 9.93 1.08 -10.94
CA LYS A 135 10.47 0.26 -12.00
C LYS A 135 9.48 -0.87 -12.33
N ASP A 136 9.49 -1.28 -13.59
CA ASP A 136 8.83 -2.49 -14.03
C ASP A 136 9.17 -3.67 -13.13
N PHE A 137 8.15 -4.38 -12.68
CA PHE A 137 8.31 -5.59 -11.88
C PHE A 137 7.25 -6.61 -12.28
N GLY A 138 7.56 -7.88 -12.09
CA GLY A 138 6.67 -9.00 -12.38
C GLY A 138 6.80 -10.07 -11.31
N VAL A 139 5.69 -10.76 -11.05
CA VAL A 139 5.66 -11.90 -10.13
C VAL A 139 6.15 -13.13 -10.89
N THR A 140 7.18 -13.79 -10.37
CA THR A 140 7.71 -15.03 -10.96
C THR A 140 7.14 -16.26 -10.26
N ASP A 141 7.21 -17.43 -10.92
CA ASP A 141 6.80 -18.71 -10.31
C ASP A 141 7.57 -19.03 -9.03
N GLU A 142 8.83 -18.58 -8.95
CA GLU A 142 9.65 -18.75 -7.75
C GLU A 142 9.14 -17.88 -6.59
N ASP A 143 8.67 -16.66 -6.88
CA ASP A 143 8.04 -15.80 -5.86
C ASP A 143 6.76 -16.44 -5.31
N ILE A 144 5.93 -17.02 -6.18
CA ILE A 144 4.71 -17.74 -5.81
C ILE A 144 5.05 -18.92 -4.90
N ARG A 145 5.97 -19.78 -5.34
CA ARG A 145 6.40 -20.97 -4.60
C ARG A 145 6.98 -20.63 -3.23
N LYS A 146 7.77 -19.55 -3.14
CA LYS A 146 8.34 -19.07 -1.87
C LYS A 146 7.23 -18.61 -0.92
N GLN A 147 6.26 -17.86 -1.42
CA GLN A 147 5.13 -17.37 -0.64
C GLN A 147 4.26 -18.54 -0.13
N GLU A 148 3.94 -19.51 -0.98
CA GLU A 148 3.20 -20.72 -0.61
C GLU A 148 3.91 -21.50 0.50
N LYS A 149 5.23 -21.70 0.37
CA LYS A 149 6.04 -22.38 1.39
C LYS A 149 5.99 -21.64 2.72
N GLN A 150 6.07 -20.31 2.72
CA GLN A 150 6.01 -19.50 3.93
C GLN A 150 4.64 -19.61 4.61
N VAL A 151 3.56 -19.51 3.85
CA VAL A 151 2.19 -19.68 4.36
C VAL A 151 1.99 -21.07 4.97
N HIS A 152 2.47 -22.11 4.28
CA HIS A 152 2.39 -23.49 4.78
C HIS A 152 3.13 -23.66 6.11
N GLN A 153 4.35 -23.10 6.22
CA GLN A 153 5.12 -23.15 7.47
C GLN A 153 4.42 -22.44 8.63
N VAL A 154 3.85 -21.26 8.40
CA VAL A 154 3.11 -20.53 9.44
C VAL A 154 1.86 -21.29 9.86
N ARG A 155 1.12 -21.87 8.91
CA ARG A 155 -0.07 -22.70 9.22
C ARG A 155 0.29 -23.91 10.06
N LYS A 156 1.37 -24.62 9.71
CA LYS A 156 1.87 -25.76 10.50
C LYS A 156 2.24 -25.36 11.93
N LYS A 157 2.97 -24.25 12.09
CA LYS A 157 3.32 -23.72 13.42
C LYS A 157 2.09 -23.35 14.24
N LEU A 158 1.06 -22.80 13.59
CA LEU A 158 -0.21 -22.48 14.24
C LEU A 158 -0.93 -23.76 14.71
N GLU A 159 -0.99 -24.79 13.87
CA GLU A 159 -1.56 -26.09 14.23
C GLU A 159 -0.84 -26.73 15.43
N GLU A 160 0.49 -26.71 15.43
CA GLU A 160 1.31 -27.18 16.55
C GLU A 160 1.04 -26.42 17.85
N ALA A 161 0.95 -25.08 17.78
CA ALA A 161 0.65 -24.24 18.94
C ALA A 161 -0.77 -24.50 19.48
N LEU A 162 -1.76 -24.69 18.60
CA LEU A 162 -3.14 -25.02 18.99
C LEU A 162 -3.22 -26.40 19.64
N MET A 163 -2.52 -27.41 19.10
CA MET A 163 -2.44 -28.74 19.72
C MET A 163 -1.78 -28.67 21.10
N ALA A 164 -0.70 -27.90 21.24
CA ALA A 164 -0.04 -27.70 22.51
C ALA A 164 -0.95 -27.00 23.55
N ASP A 165 -1.74 -25.99 23.15
CA ASP A 165 -2.72 -25.34 24.02
C ASP A 165 -3.79 -26.34 24.52
N ILE A 166 -4.34 -27.15 23.61
CA ILE A 166 -5.32 -28.18 23.96
C ILE A 166 -4.73 -29.19 24.96
N LEU A 167 -3.51 -29.67 24.73
CA LEU A 167 -2.83 -30.61 25.63
C LEU A 167 -2.51 -29.97 26.98
N SER A 168 -2.11 -28.70 27.02
CA SER A 168 -1.86 -27.97 28.28
C SER A 168 -3.14 -27.86 29.09
N ARG A 169 -4.24 -27.43 28.48
CA ARG A 169 -5.55 -27.30 29.14
C ARG A 169 -6.08 -28.65 29.63
N ALA A 170 -5.87 -29.72 28.86
CA ALA A 170 -6.23 -31.07 29.27
C ALA A 170 -5.40 -31.51 30.50
N SER A 171 -4.08 -31.27 30.50
CA SER A 171 -3.21 -31.56 31.65
C SER A 171 -3.62 -30.79 32.90
N ASP A 172 -3.99 -29.52 32.77
CA ASP A 172 -4.41 -28.70 33.91
C ASP A 172 -5.76 -29.17 34.46
N SER A 173 -6.70 -29.57 33.59
CA SER A 173 -7.95 -30.20 34.05
C SER A 173 -7.74 -31.55 34.73
N ALA A 174 -6.74 -32.33 34.28
CA ALA A 174 -6.38 -33.59 34.93
C ALA A 174 -5.71 -33.40 36.30
N LYS A 175 -4.89 -32.34 36.46
CA LYS A 175 -4.28 -31.97 37.75
C LYS A 175 -5.34 -31.48 38.75
N ASP A 176 -6.37 -30.77 38.29
CA ASP A 176 -7.46 -30.27 39.13
C ASP A 176 -8.41 -31.39 39.61
N LEU A 177 -8.50 -32.51 38.87
CA LEU A 177 -9.37 -33.65 39.18
C LEU A 177 -8.71 -34.78 40.01
N GLY A 178 -7.46 -34.60 40.45
CA GLY A 178 -6.88 -35.39 41.55
C GLY A 178 -5.52 -36.03 41.24
N LEU A 179 -4.59 -35.89 42.20
CA LEU A 179 -3.83 -36.96 42.86
C LEU A 179 -2.83 -36.33 43.85
N GLU A 180 -3.30 -35.93 45.04
CA GLU A 180 -2.49 -36.08 46.26
C GLU A 180 -2.35 -37.60 46.46
N LEU A 181 -1.29 -38.19 45.92
CA LEU A 181 -0.82 -39.48 46.41
C LEU A 181 -0.08 -39.18 47.71
N ASP A 182 -0.83 -39.26 48.82
CA ASP A 182 -0.31 -39.30 50.18
C ASP A 182 0.59 -40.52 50.33
N ASN A 183 1.87 -40.35 49.98
CA ASN A 183 2.93 -41.26 50.36
C ASN A 183 3.20 -41.09 51.85
N ARG A 184 2.35 -41.68 52.69
CA ARG A 184 2.65 -41.92 54.10
C ARG A 184 2.93 -43.41 54.27
N GLU A 185 4.17 -43.78 53.94
CA GLU A 185 4.73 -45.09 54.31
C GLU A 185 4.78 -45.24 55.83
N GLU A 186 4.57 -46.48 56.24
CA GLU A 186 4.50 -47.01 57.60
C GLU A 186 5.69 -46.64 58.50
N SER A 187 5.38 -46.37 59.77
CA SER A 187 6.19 -46.77 60.93
C SER A 187 5.31 -46.93 62.15
#